data_AF-A0A2V5N7D5-F1
#
_entry.id   AF-A0A2V5N7D5-F1
#
_cell.length_a   1.000
_cell.length_b   1.000
_cell.length_c   1.000
_cell.angle_alpha   90.00
_cell.angle_beta   90.00
_cell.angle_gamma   90.00
#
_symmetry.space_group_name_H-M   'P 1'
#
loop_
_entity.id
_entity.type
_entity.pdbx_description
1 polymer ?
#
loop_
_entity_poly.entity_id
_entity_poly.type
_entity_poly.pdbx_seq_one_letter_code
_entity_poly.pdbx_strand_id
1 'polypeptide(L)'
;MRLKNGGREFEEIDVRRHPFIGCPVFARDGELFFSEYGDLWRGEIYNDSLGRGPALSAYRYAPLATLETANTSPAEIGVVDIAVTRDTIYLHLYRMGGSGDGWLAQLPRHPAKRDKDGELDVLYLPKDRLPLYKDTLQGLKILRTNSHGSDLCVSPDESQVYYFEHGKHWLIKKNKWKELHIREEQGV
;
A
#
# COMPACT_ATOMS: atom_id res chain seq x y z
N MET A 1 12.19 -0.94 -24.20
CA MET A 1 12.33 -1.26 -25.64
C MET A 1 11.10 -0.72 -26.39
N ARG A 2 11.05 -0.69 -27.73
CA ARG A 2 9.86 -0.20 -28.46
C ARG A 2 8.96 -1.38 -28.80
N LEU A 3 7.66 -1.26 -28.57
CA LEU A 3 6.69 -2.27 -29.00
C LEU A 3 6.69 -2.34 -30.53
N LYS A 4 6.34 -3.52 -31.08
CA LYS A 4 6.31 -3.77 -32.53
C LYS A 4 5.48 -2.77 -33.35
N ASN A 5 4.63 -1.99 -32.68
CA ASN A 5 3.71 -1.03 -33.30
C ASN A 5 4.21 0.42 -33.21
N GLY A 6 5.48 0.65 -32.83
CA GLY A 6 6.04 2.00 -32.65
C GLY A 6 5.60 2.69 -31.35
N GLY A 7 4.68 2.09 -30.59
CA GLY A 7 4.33 2.51 -29.23
C GLY A 7 5.51 2.34 -28.27
N ARG A 8 5.58 3.21 -27.26
CA ARG A 8 6.50 3.02 -26.14
C ARG A 8 6.00 1.82 -25.32
N GLU A 9 6.93 0.97 -24.87
CA GLU A 9 6.62 -0.13 -23.93
C GLU A 9 6.25 0.40 -22.55
N PHE A 10 6.72 1.60 -22.21
CA PHE A 10 6.44 2.29 -20.97
C PHE A 10 5.94 3.70 -21.25
N GLU A 11 4.93 4.12 -20.51
CA GLU A 11 4.45 5.50 -20.48
C GLU A 11 4.88 6.15 -19.17
N GLU A 12 5.40 7.36 -19.24
CA GLU A 12 5.81 8.12 -18.05
C GLU A 12 4.55 8.68 -17.37
N ILE A 13 4.46 8.47 -16.05
CA ILE A 13 3.38 9.03 -15.23
C ILE A 13 3.89 10.30 -14.57
N ASP A 14 3.20 11.42 -14.75
CA ASP A 14 3.51 12.65 -14.01
C ASP A 14 3.06 12.50 -12.55
N VAL A 15 4.00 12.62 -11.62
CA VAL A 15 3.77 12.51 -10.19
C VAL A 15 4.03 13.86 -9.54
N ARG A 16 2.96 14.59 -9.25
CA ARG A 16 3.06 15.92 -8.65
C ARG A 16 2.96 15.84 -7.12
N ARG A 17 3.94 16.41 -6.41
CA ARG A 17 4.02 16.48 -4.93
C ARG A 17 4.32 15.17 -4.19
N HIS A 18 4.56 14.07 -4.92
CA HIS A 18 4.96 12.78 -4.33
C HIS A 18 6.35 12.36 -4.80
N PRO A 19 7.45 12.96 -4.30
CA PRO A 19 8.80 12.70 -4.79
C PRO A 19 9.30 11.26 -4.56
N PHE A 20 8.68 10.49 -3.66
CA PHE A 20 9.11 9.13 -3.33
C PHE A 20 7.91 8.18 -3.15
N ILE A 21 7.59 7.41 -4.19
CA ILE A 21 6.60 6.33 -4.16
C ILE A 21 7.30 5.03 -3.75
N GLY A 22 7.06 4.58 -2.52
CA GLY A 22 7.50 3.29 -2.00
C GLY A 22 6.44 2.20 -2.18
N CYS A 23 6.88 0.97 -2.44
CA CYS A 23 6.04 -0.25 -2.55
C CYS A 23 4.67 -0.05 -3.24
N PRO A 24 4.64 0.49 -4.48
CA PRO A 24 3.38 0.72 -5.18
C PRO A 24 2.67 -0.60 -5.51
N VAL A 25 1.37 -0.65 -5.22
CA VAL A 25 0.50 -1.80 -5.48
C VAL A 25 -0.80 -1.33 -6.10
N PHE A 26 -1.15 -1.91 -7.26
CA PHE A 26 -2.47 -1.75 -7.84
C PHE A 26 -3.44 -2.75 -7.24
N ALA A 27 -4.57 -2.24 -6.77
CA ALA A 27 -5.75 -3.03 -6.53
C ALA A 27 -6.43 -3.41 -7.85
N ARG A 28 -7.30 -4.40 -7.81
CA ARG A 28 -8.01 -4.95 -8.98
C ARG A 28 -8.90 -3.93 -9.68
N ASP A 29 -9.44 -2.96 -8.96
CA ASP A 29 -10.26 -1.88 -9.49
C ASP A 29 -9.45 -0.71 -10.06
N GLY A 30 -8.12 -0.81 -10.08
CA GLY A 30 -7.24 0.21 -10.64
C GLY A 30 -6.78 1.26 -9.64
N GLU A 31 -7.27 1.23 -8.39
CA GLU A 31 -6.72 2.08 -7.32
C GLU A 31 -5.26 1.71 -7.07
N LEU A 32 -4.41 2.72 -6.95
CA LEU A 32 -3.01 2.61 -6.56
C LEU A 32 -2.86 2.88 -5.06
N PHE A 33 -2.17 2.00 -4.35
CA PHE A 33 -1.73 2.22 -2.97
C PHE A 33 -0.23 2.22 -2.91
N PHE A 34 0.34 3.11 -2.11
CA PHE A 34 1.79 3.24 -1.97
C PHE A 34 2.17 3.84 -0.62
N SER A 35 3.42 3.65 -0.23
CA SER A 35 4.02 4.32 0.92
C SER A 35 4.71 5.60 0.48
N GLU A 36 4.54 6.68 1.23
CA GLU A 36 5.38 7.86 1.11
C GLU A 36 5.55 8.49 2.49
N TYR A 37 6.81 8.74 2.87
CA TYR A 37 7.20 9.20 4.21
C TYR A 37 6.65 8.31 5.34
N GLY A 38 6.49 7.01 5.09
CA GLY A 38 5.96 6.03 6.05
C GLY A 38 4.44 6.01 6.16
N ASP A 39 3.72 6.96 5.54
CA ASP A 39 2.27 6.97 5.50
C ASP A 39 1.72 6.13 4.35
N LEU A 40 0.49 5.63 4.50
CA LEU A 40 -0.23 4.98 3.42
C LEU A 40 -0.95 6.02 2.57
N TRP A 41 -0.73 5.98 1.26
CA TRP A 41 -1.38 6.81 0.27
C TRP A 41 -2.29 5.98 -0.65
N ARG A 42 -3.35 6.62 -1.14
CA ARG A 42 -4.21 6.10 -2.21
C ARG A 42 -4.16 7.07 -3.38
N GLY A 43 -4.13 6.55 -4.58
CA GLY A 43 -4.28 7.35 -5.79
C GLY A 43 -4.85 6.56 -6.96
N GLU A 44 -4.98 7.26 -8.08
CA GLU A 44 -5.38 6.72 -9.37
C GLU A 44 -4.62 7.43 -10.48
N ILE A 45 -4.32 6.68 -11.55
CA ILE A 45 -3.76 7.24 -12.77
C ILE A 45 -4.91 7.73 -13.62
N TYR A 46 -4.85 8.99 -14.01
CA TYR A 46 -5.82 9.63 -14.90
C TYR A 46 -5.09 10.29 -16.07
N ASN A 47 -5.80 10.51 -17.17
CA ASN A 47 -5.26 11.26 -18.29
C ASN A 47 -5.48 12.75 -18.06
N ASP A 48 -4.40 13.52 -17.96
CA ASP A 48 -4.51 14.96 -17.75
C ASP A 48 -5.17 15.63 -18.97
N SER A 49 -6.27 16.35 -18.71
CA SER A 49 -7.03 17.09 -19.73
C SER A 49 -6.22 18.22 -20.38
N LEU A 50 -5.10 18.61 -19.77
CA LEU A 50 -4.13 19.55 -20.34
C LEU A 50 -3.16 18.89 -21.35
N GLY A 51 -3.33 17.61 -21.68
CA GLY A 51 -2.56 16.91 -22.72
C GLY A 51 -1.12 16.63 -22.32
N ARG A 52 -0.80 16.62 -21.03
CA ARG A 52 0.55 16.37 -20.49
C ARG A 52 0.88 14.88 -20.33
N GLY A 53 -0.03 14.01 -20.70
CA GLY A 53 0.07 12.56 -20.50
C GLY A 53 -0.65 12.10 -19.23
N PRO A 54 -0.51 10.82 -18.87
CA PRO A 54 -1.09 10.28 -17.66
C PRO A 54 -0.41 10.85 -16.42
N ALA A 55 -1.19 11.10 -15.38
CA ALA A 55 -0.75 11.69 -14.12
C ALA A 55 -1.33 10.93 -12.93
N LEU A 56 -0.63 10.98 -11.80
CA LEU A 56 -1.09 10.40 -10.54
C LEU A 56 -1.85 11.45 -9.71
N SER A 57 -3.13 11.18 -9.46
CA SER A 57 -3.92 11.85 -8.44
C SER A 57 -3.89 11.03 -7.17
N ALA A 58 -3.40 11.58 -6.06
CA ALA A 58 -3.31 10.84 -4.80
C ALA A 58 -3.63 11.70 -3.58
N TYR A 59 -4.09 11.05 -2.52
CA TYR A 59 -4.28 11.63 -1.20
C TYR A 59 -3.77 10.66 -0.12
N ARG A 60 -3.35 11.21 1.01
CA ARG A 60 -2.88 10.40 2.15
C ARG A 60 -4.08 9.65 2.69
N TYR A 61 -4.04 8.32 2.69
CA TYR A 61 -5.16 7.48 3.09
C TYR A 61 -5.17 7.25 4.61
N ALA A 62 -4.00 6.94 5.17
CA ALA A 62 -3.84 6.78 6.62
C ALA A 62 -2.48 7.36 7.07
N PRO A 63 -2.47 8.28 8.05
CA PRO A 63 -1.23 8.81 8.61
C PRO A 63 -0.69 7.81 9.66
N LEU A 64 0.18 6.91 9.21
CA LEU A 64 0.75 5.82 10.00
C LEU A 64 2.18 6.11 10.47
N ALA A 65 2.84 7.08 9.85
CA ALA A 65 4.17 7.52 10.24
C ALA A 65 4.13 8.06 11.67
N THR A 66 4.91 7.44 12.55
CA THR A 66 5.08 7.93 13.93
C THR A 66 6.51 8.36 14.18
N LEU A 67 6.66 9.41 15.00
CA LEU A 67 7.95 9.80 15.57
C LEU A 67 8.09 9.09 16.92
N GLU A 68 9.06 8.18 17.05
CA GLU A 68 9.27 7.47 18.31
C GLU A 68 9.81 8.40 19.42
N THR A 69 10.66 9.38 19.09
CA THR A 69 11.19 10.34 20.08
C THR A 69 11.42 11.73 19.47
N ALA A 70 11.43 12.76 20.33
CA ALA A 70 11.73 14.14 19.95
C ALA A 70 13.23 14.42 19.67
N ASN A 71 14.11 13.47 19.98
CA ASN A 71 15.57 13.60 19.87
C ASN A 71 16.14 12.48 18.97
N THR A 72 16.16 12.75 17.66
CA THR A 72 17.07 12.21 16.63
C THR A 72 17.73 10.83 16.83
N SER A 73 17.39 9.90 15.90
CA SER A 73 18.11 8.66 15.47
C SER A 73 17.62 7.32 16.07
N PRO A 74 17.27 6.34 15.21
CA PRO A 74 16.14 6.41 14.29
C PRO A 74 15.12 5.31 14.59
N ALA A 75 13.85 5.66 14.39
CA ALA A 75 12.76 4.72 14.50
C ALA A 75 11.41 5.30 14.05
N GLU A 76 11.35 5.84 12.85
CA GLU A 76 10.04 6.21 12.31
C GLU A 76 9.31 4.90 11.96
N ILE A 77 8.17 4.58 12.57
CA ILE A 77 7.39 3.42 12.09
C ILE A 77 6.72 3.85 10.79
N GLY A 78 6.93 3.11 9.71
CA GLY A 78 6.35 3.43 8.40
C GLY A 78 5.92 2.20 7.62
N VAL A 79 5.05 2.42 6.63
CA VAL A 79 4.65 1.39 5.67
C VAL A 79 5.84 1.01 4.78
N VAL A 80 6.16 -0.27 4.72
CA VAL A 80 7.24 -0.81 3.87
C VAL A 80 6.76 -1.80 2.82
N ASP A 81 5.59 -2.41 3.03
CA ASP A 81 4.98 -3.34 2.08
C ASP A 81 3.46 -3.32 2.23
N ILE A 82 2.75 -3.61 1.13
CA ILE A 82 1.31 -3.41 1.00
C ILE A 82 0.69 -4.61 0.28
N ALA A 83 -0.45 -5.07 0.77
CA ALA A 83 -1.29 -6.06 0.10
C ALA A 83 -2.75 -5.60 0.16
N VAL A 84 -3.36 -5.35 -1.00
CA VAL A 84 -4.72 -4.80 -1.07
C VAL A 84 -5.71 -5.88 -1.48
N THR A 85 -6.71 -6.12 -0.64
CA THR A 85 -7.89 -6.92 -0.97
C THR A 85 -9.10 -6.01 -1.20
N ARG A 86 -10.25 -6.60 -1.56
CA ARG A 86 -11.48 -5.84 -1.81
C ARG A 86 -11.88 -4.90 -0.67
N ASP A 87 -11.80 -5.37 0.57
CA ASP A 87 -12.32 -4.66 1.74
C ASP A 87 -11.24 -4.35 2.80
N THR A 88 -10.01 -4.80 2.58
CA THR A 88 -8.94 -4.73 3.59
C THR A 88 -7.59 -4.44 2.95
N ILE A 89 -6.84 -3.55 3.57
CA ILE A 89 -5.45 -3.25 3.21
C ILE A 89 -4.57 -3.88 4.28
N TYR A 90 -3.75 -4.85 3.88
CA TYR A 90 -2.72 -5.43 4.72
C TYR A 90 -1.46 -4.60 4.55
N LEU A 91 -0.83 -4.31 5.68
CA LEU A 91 0.33 -3.45 5.73
C LEU A 91 1.41 -4.12 6.53
N HIS A 92 2.61 -3.97 6.01
CA HIS A 92 3.78 -4.17 6.78
C HIS A 92 4.29 -2.84 7.31
N LEU A 93 4.34 -2.70 8.63
CA LEU A 93 4.85 -1.53 9.32
C LEU A 93 6.19 -1.88 9.96
N TYR A 94 7.22 -1.07 9.73
CA TYR A 94 8.53 -1.28 10.34
C TYR A 94 9.14 0.00 10.87
N ARG A 95 9.98 -0.17 11.90
CA ARG A 95 10.90 0.82 12.43
C ARG A 95 11.98 1.19 11.40
N MET A 96 11.81 2.34 10.74
CA MET A 96 12.75 2.91 9.77
C MET A 96 14.02 3.38 10.48
N GLY A 97 15.17 2.86 10.03
CA GLY A 97 16.50 3.17 10.55
C GLY A 97 16.88 2.49 11.88
N GLY A 98 16.12 1.50 12.33
CA GLY A 98 16.41 0.70 13.54
C GLY A 98 16.62 -0.79 13.26
N SER A 99 16.27 -1.63 14.24
CA SER A 99 16.34 -3.11 14.17
C SER A 99 15.51 -3.75 13.05
N GLY A 100 14.57 -2.99 12.47
CA GLY A 100 13.59 -3.50 11.52
C GLY A 100 12.46 -4.28 12.21
N ASP A 101 12.20 -4.04 13.49
CA ASP A 101 11.02 -4.55 14.19
C ASP A 101 9.76 -3.78 13.78
N GLY A 102 8.63 -4.46 13.80
CA GLY A 102 7.33 -3.84 13.61
C GLY A 102 6.20 -4.86 13.57
N TRP A 103 5.26 -4.65 12.67
CA TRP A 103 3.99 -5.37 12.69
C TRP A 103 3.45 -5.65 11.30
N LEU A 104 2.87 -6.83 11.15
CA LEU A 104 1.85 -7.05 10.15
C LEU A 104 0.52 -6.54 10.70
N ALA A 105 -0.06 -5.58 10.00
CA ALA A 105 -1.32 -4.95 10.36
C ALA A 105 -2.33 -5.01 9.21
N GLN A 106 -3.58 -4.70 9.52
CA GLN A 106 -4.60 -4.46 8.52
C GLN A 106 -5.43 -3.21 8.82
N LEU A 107 -5.89 -2.55 7.77
CA LEU A 107 -6.80 -1.42 7.79
C LEU A 107 -8.07 -1.73 6.99
N PRO A 108 -9.22 -1.13 7.35
CA PRO A 108 -10.38 -1.13 6.47
C PRO A 108 -10.05 -0.42 5.16
N ARG A 109 -10.56 -0.95 4.04
CA ARG A 109 -10.53 -0.27 2.74
C ARG A 109 -11.87 0.43 2.52
N HIS A 110 -11.92 1.72 2.79
CA HIS A 110 -13.09 2.54 2.51
C HIS A 110 -13.21 2.81 1.01
N PRO A 111 -14.42 2.96 0.45
CA PRO A 111 -14.60 3.42 -0.92
C PRO A 111 -13.92 4.77 -1.15
N ALA A 112 -13.30 4.96 -2.32
CA ALA A 112 -12.79 6.26 -2.72
C ALA A 112 -13.94 7.27 -2.85
N LYS A 113 -13.71 8.49 -2.38
CA LYS A 113 -14.63 9.60 -2.68
C LYS A 113 -14.43 9.98 -4.14
N ARG A 114 -15.55 10.11 -4.86
CA ARG A 114 -15.59 10.59 -6.23
C ARG A 114 -16.11 12.01 -6.27
N ASP A 115 -15.59 12.80 -7.20
CA ASP A 115 -16.12 14.12 -7.47
C ASP A 115 -17.39 14.04 -8.34
N LYS A 116 -17.85 15.19 -8.86
CA LYS A 116 -19.06 15.26 -9.69
C LYS A 116 -18.90 14.57 -11.05
N ASP A 117 -17.67 14.44 -11.51
CA ASP A 117 -17.32 13.86 -12.81
C ASP A 117 -16.98 12.36 -12.68
N GLY A 118 -16.96 11.83 -11.44
CA GLY A 118 -16.67 10.43 -11.15
C GLY A 118 -15.17 10.16 -10.95
N GLU A 119 -14.34 11.20 -10.97
CA GLU A 119 -12.90 11.10 -10.78
C GLU A 119 -12.55 11.02 -9.29
N LEU A 120 -11.33 10.57 -8.97
CA LEU A 120 -10.84 10.54 -7.60
C LEU A 120 -10.81 11.98 -7.03
N ASP A 121 -11.63 12.23 -6.01
CA ASP A 121 -11.67 13.55 -5.36
C ASP A 121 -10.42 13.72 -4.48
N VAL A 122 -9.33 14.26 -5.03
CA VAL A 122 -8.10 14.54 -4.27
C VAL A 122 -8.17 15.85 -3.47
N LEU A 123 -9.22 16.65 -3.64
CA LEU A 123 -9.42 17.91 -2.94
C LEU A 123 -10.13 17.69 -1.59
N TYR A 124 -9.63 16.73 -0.82
CA TYR A 124 -10.11 16.49 0.54
C TYR A 124 -9.80 17.69 1.44
N LEU A 125 -10.82 18.52 1.67
CA LEU A 125 -10.79 19.53 2.72
C LEU A 125 -10.59 18.84 4.09
N PRO A 126 -9.99 19.51 5.09
CA PRO A 126 -9.77 18.92 6.40
C PRO A 126 -11.01 18.24 7.02
N LYS A 127 -12.19 18.83 6.81
CA LYS A 127 -13.48 18.29 7.26
C LYS A 127 -13.85 16.92 6.68
N ASP A 128 -13.34 16.59 5.49
CA ASP A 128 -13.59 15.32 4.81
C ASP A 128 -12.44 14.33 5.06
N ARG A 129 -11.20 14.84 5.13
CA ARG A 129 -9.99 14.03 5.32
C ARG A 129 -9.86 13.49 6.75
N LEU A 130 -10.10 14.33 7.76
CA LEU A 130 -9.85 13.95 9.15
C LEU A 130 -10.78 12.82 9.64
N PRO A 131 -12.07 12.78 9.26
CA PRO A 131 -12.91 11.61 9.52
C PRO A 131 -12.35 10.33 8.90
N LEU A 132 -11.88 10.36 7.64
CA LEU A 132 -11.27 9.19 7.01
C LEU A 132 -10.04 8.70 7.81
N TYR A 133 -9.18 9.61 8.26
CA TYR A 133 -8.00 9.24 9.06
C TYR A 133 -8.41 8.62 10.38
N LYS A 134 -9.40 9.22 11.04
CA LYS A 134 -9.93 8.70 12.29
C LYS A 134 -10.49 7.30 12.10
N ASP A 135 -11.32 7.08 11.09
CA ASP A 135 -11.99 5.81 10.85
C ASP A 135 -10.99 4.72 10.45
N THR A 136 -10.06 5.04 9.56
CA THR A 136 -8.98 4.13 9.15
C THR A 136 -8.10 3.73 10.34
N LEU A 137 -7.57 4.71 11.09
CA LEU A 137 -6.71 4.45 12.24
C LEU A 137 -7.46 3.71 13.37
N GLN A 138 -8.74 4.01 13.60
CA GLN A 138 -9.57 3.25 14.54
C GLN A 138 -9.78 1.80 14.08
N GLY A 139 -9.82 1.57 12.77
CA GLY A 139 -9.92 0.25 12.16
C GLY A 139 -8.60 -0.51 12.09
N LEU A 140 -7.46 0.10 12.46
CA LEU A 140 -6.15 -0.55 12.45
C LEU A 140 -6.12 -1.73 13.41
N LYS A 141 -5.77 -2.91 12.88
CA LYS A 141 -5.58 -4.12 13.67
C LYS A 141 -4.18 -4.66 13.46
N ILE A 142 -3.43 -4.75 14.55
CA ILE A 142 -2.16 -5.48 14.57
C ILE A 142 -2.49 -6.98 14.57
N LEU A 143 -1.99 -7.69 13.57
CA LEU A 143 -2.23 -9.12 13.41
C LEU A 143 -1.10 -9.94 14.04
N ARG A 144 0.15 -9.52 13.82
CA ARG A 144 1.35 -10.13 14.40
C ARG A 144 2.45 -9.10 14.57
N THR A 145 3.34 -9.35 15.53
CA THR A 145 4.67 -8.76 15.53
C THR A 145 5.47 -9.38 14.40
N ASN A 146 6.32 -8.58 13.77
CA ASN A 146 7.18 -8.99 12.68
C ASN A 146 8.56 -8.37 12.86
N SER A 147 9.61 -9.07 12.45
CA SER A 147 10.97 -8.54 12.36
C SER A 147 11.50 -8.71 10.95
N HIS A 148 12.49 -7.88 10.58
CA HIS A 148 12.94 -7.67 9.20
C HIS A 148 12.93 -8.92 8.29
N GLY A 149 12.27 -8.82 7.13
CA GLY A 149 12.33 -9.81 6.05
C GLY A 149 11.00 -10.53 5.74
N SER A 150 9.90 -9.78 5.65
CA SER A 150 8.61 -10.35 5.24
C SER A 150 8.10 -9.77 3.93
N ASP A 151 7.41 -10.60 3.15
CA ASP A 151 6.77 -10.20 1.90
C ASP A 151 5.26 -10.38 1.99
N LEU A 152 4.53 -9.44 1.38
CA LEU A 152 3.09 -9.48 1.21
C LEU A 152 2.74 -9.56 -0.27
N CYS A 153 1.83 -10.45 -0.64
CA CYS A 153 1.20 -10.38 -1.95
C CYS A 153 -0.26 -10.86 -1.88
N VAL A 154 -1.05 -10.44 -2.87
CA VAL A 154 -2.48 -10.76 -2.94
C VAL A 154 -2.76 -11.58 -4.19
N SER A 155 -3.68 -12.54 -4.07
CA SER A 155 -4.18 -13.28 -5.23
C SER A 155 -4.87 -12.34 -6.23
N PRO A 156 -4.85 -12.64 -7.55
CA PRO A 156 -5.47 -11.78 -8.56
C PRO A 156 -6.97 -11.49 -8.34
N ASP A 157 -7.67 -12.39 -7.65
CA ASP A 157 -9.08 -12.23 -7.30
C ASP A 157 -9.32 -11.50 -5.97
N GLU A 158 -8.27 -11.00 -5.33
CA GLU A 158 -8.27 -10.30 -4.04
C GLU A 158 -8.85 -11.12 -2.88
N SER A 159 -8.92 -12.44 -3.02
CA SER A 159 -9.54 -13.32 -2.01
C SER A 159 -8.57 -13.82 -0.94
N GLN A 160 -7.27 -13.77 -1.22
CA GLN A 160 -6.22 -14.38 -0.41
C GLN A 160 -5.00 -13.47 -0.35
N VAL A 161 -4.38 -13.42 0.82
CA VAL A 161 -3.10 -12.75 1.03
C VAL A 161 -2.07 -13.81 1.36
N TYR A 162 -0.98 -13.81 0.64
CA TYR A 162 0.21 -14.56 1.01
C TYR A 162 1.12 -13.65 1.85
N TYR A 163 1.69 -14.24 2.88
CA TYR A 163 2.62 -13.60 3.79
C TYR A 163 3.77 -14.54 4.07
N PHE A 164 4.99 -14.08 3.82
CA PHE A 164 6.21 -14.80 4.16
C PHE A 164 6.88 -14.14 5.34
N GLU A 165 7.28 -14.90 6.35
CA GLU A 165 8.06 -14.38 7.48
C GLU A 165 8.96 -15.48 8.04
N HIS A 166 10.25 -15.20 8.20
CA HIS A 166 11.22 -16.10 8.85
C HIS A 166 11.19 -17.54 8.32
N GLY A 167 11.18 -17.71 7.00
CA GLY A 167 11.16 -19.04 6.38
C GLY A 167 9.80 -19.76 6.46
N LYS A 168 8.77 -19.09 6.97
CA LYS A 168 7.40 -19.63 7.03
C LYS A 168 6.52 -18.91 6.03
N HIS A 169 5.73 -19.72 5.34
CA HIS A 169 4.77 -19.25 4.35
C HIS A 169 3.37 -19.31 4.95
N TRP A 170 2.60 -18.25 4.80
CA TRP A 170 1.25 -18.15 5.32
C TRP A 170 0.28 -17.74 4.22
N LEU A 171 -0.92 -18.30 4.28
CA LEU A 171 -2.05 -17.88 3.48
C LEU A 171 -3.16 -17.38 4.39
N ILE A 172 -3.63 -16.16 4.13
CA ILE A 172 -4.69 -15.50 4.88
C ILE A 172 -5.92 -15.42 3.99
N LYS A 173 -7.04 -16.00 4.43
CA LYS A 173 -8.33 -15.96 3.73
C LYS A 173 -9.45 -15.63 4.70
N LYS A 174 -10.12 -14.49 4.52
CA LYS A 174 -11.19 -14.01 5.43
C LYS A 174 -10.74 -14.07 6.91
N ASN A 175 -9.55 -13.56 7.21
CA ASN A 175 -8.89 -13.59 8.53
C ASN A 175 -8.54 -14.98 9.07
N LYS A 176 -8.69 -16.06 8.29
CA LYS A 176 -8.19 -17.39 8.66
C LYS A 176 -6.77 -17.57 8.13
N TRP A 177 -5.90 -18.04 8.99
CA TRP A 177 -4.49 -18.25 8.71
C TRP A 177 -4.20 -19.72 8.48
N LYS A 178 -3.43 -20.02 7.44
CA LYS A 178 -2.95 -21.37 7.15
C LYS A 178 -1.45 -21.29 6.84
N GLU A 179 -0.63 -22.00 7.62
CA GLU A 179 0.77 -22.20 7.27
C GLU A 179 0.86 -23.11 6.04
N LEU A 180 1.68 -22.71 5.06
CA LEU A 180 1.96 -23.48 3.86
C LEU A 180 3.30 -24.18 4.05
N HIS A 181 3.29 -25.51 3.97
CA HIS A 181 4.49 -26.31 3.93
C HIS A 181 4.88 -26.52 2.48
N ILE A 182 5.64 -25.58 1.92
CA ILE A 182 6.18 -25.68 0.57
C ILE A 182 7.34 -26.67 0.63
N ARG A 183 7.24 -27.77 -0.12
CA ARG A 183 8.37 -28.69 -0.29
C ARG A 183 9.21 -28.14 -1.43
N GLU A 184 10.50 -27.91 -1.18
CA GLU A 184 11.44 -27.70 -2.27
C GLU A 184 11.46 -28.99 -3.10
N GLU A 185 10.98 -28.93 -4.33
CA GLU A 185 11.34 -29.94 -5.31
C GLU A 185 12.84 -29.76 -5.56
N GLN A 186 13.63 -30.73 -5.12
CA GLN A 186 15.02 -30.85 -5.54
C GLN A 186 14.99 -31.01 -7.06
N GLY A 187 15.25 -29.92 -7.77
CA GLY A 187 15.36 -29.92 -9.23
C GLY A 187 16.39 -30.94 -9.66
N VAL A 188 15.98 -31.82 -10.58
CA VAL A 188 16.85 -32.71 -11.35
C VAL A 188 17.57 -31.92 -12.43
#